data_AF-A0A950DRD7-F1
#
_entry.id   AF-A0A950DRD7-F1
#
_cell.length_a   1.000
_cell.length_b   1.000
_cell.length_c   1.000
_cell.angle_alpha   90.00
_cell.angle_beta   90.00
_cell.angle_gamma   90.00
#
_symmetry.space_group_name_H-M   'P 1'
#
loop_
_entity.id
_entity.type
_entity.pdbx_description
1 polymer ?
#
loop_
_entity_poly.entity_id
_entity_poly.type
_entity_poly.pdbx_seq_one_letter_code
_entity_poly.pdbx_strand_id
1 'polypeptide(L)'
;MKLWNDIEQDLLAGSRCLAESDEFAVYALENDTYALVLRHRGMPWQGVTLSGDGVFRAAELLTKASRSLYRDVASRLSPENKR
;
A
#
# COMPACT_ATOMS: atom_id res chain seq x y z
N MET A 1 14.31 -0.18 7.80
CA MET A 1 13.31 0.32 6.84
C MET A 1 13.99 1.34 5.95
N LYS A 2 14.01 1.11 4.64
CA LYS A 2 14.66 2.02 3.67
C LYS A 2 13.56 2.55 2.75
N LEU A 3 13.42 3.88 2.69
CA LEU A 3 12.51 4.54 1.75
C LEU A 3 13.18 4.62 0.38
N TRP A 4 12.50 4.18 -0.67
CA TRP A 4 13.03 4.16 -2.02
C TRP A 4 12.23 5.16 -2.85
N ASN A 5 12.90 6.26 -3.19
CA ASN A 5 12.30 7.33 -3.99
C ASN A 5 12.16 6.93 -5.46
N ASP A 6 12.93 5.92 -5.88
CA ASP A 6 12.84 5.22 -7.14
C ASP A 6 13.06 3.73 -6.83
N ILE A 7 12.03 2.90 -6.94
CA ILE A 7 12.25 1.45 -6.99
C ILE A 7 12.57 1.13 -8.44
N GLU A 8 13.86 0.89 -8.72
CA GLU A 8 14.27 0.36 -10.01
C GLU A 8 13.50 -0.94 -10.27
N GLN A 9 12.75 -0.99 -11.37
CA GLN A 9 11.97 -2.17 -11.76
C GLN A 9 12.86 -3.43 -11.82
N ASP A 10 14.14 -3.26 -12.11
CA ASP A 10 15.16 -4.32 -12.12
C ASP A 10 15.33 -4.99 -10.75
N LEU A 11 15.08 -4.26 -9.66
CA LEU A 11 15.14 -4.80 -8.30
C LEU A 11 13.91 -5.63 -7.95
N LEU A 12 12.82 -5.43 -8.68
CA LEU A 12 11.64 -6.30 -8.65
C LEU A 12 11.71 -7.40 -9.72
N ALA A 13 12.67 -7.33 -10.66
CA ALA A 13 12.82 -8.34 -11.70
C ALA A 13 13.20 -9.68 -11.07
N GLY A 14 12.34 -10.69 -11.25
CA GLY A 14 12.50 -12.00 -10.61
C GLY A 14 11.93 -12.10 -9.19
N SER A 15 11.46 -10.99 -8.60
CA SER A 15 10.72 -11.03 -7.33
C SER A 15 9.31 -11.60 -7.53
N ARG A 16 8.77 -12.24 -6.49
CA ARG A 16 7.43 -12.83 -6.56
C ARG A 16 6.38 -11.77 -6.21
N CYS A 17 5.53 -11.41 -7.16
CA CYS A 17 4.34 -10.61 -6.87
C CYS A 17 3.37 -11.42 -5.99
N LEU A 18 2.98 -10.86 -4.85
CA LEU A 18 2.04 -11.47 -3.91
C LEU A 18 0.61 -10.95 -4.12
N ALA A 19 0.47 -9.65 -4.38
CA ALA A 19 -0.80 -8.98 -4.58
C ALA A 19 -0.61 -7.69 -5.37
N GLU A 20 -1.60 -7.32 -6.18
CA GLU A 20 -1.55 -6.10 -6.98
C GLU A 20 -2.95 -5.50 -7.21
N SER A 21 -3.01 -4.19 -7.36
CA SER A 21 -4.17 -3.37 -7.76
C SER A 21 -3.70 -2.28 -8.72
N ASP A 22 -4.58 -1.47 -9.30
CA ASP A 22 -4.16 -0.46 -10.28
C ASP A 22 -3.15 0.57 -9.74
N GLU A 23 -3.13 0.79 -8.42
CA GLU A 23 -2.30 1.80 -7.77
C GLU A 23 -1.16 1.21 -6.92
N PHE A 24 -1.28 -0.04 -6.48
CA PHE A 24 -0.34 -0.66 -5.55
C PHE A 24 0.05 -2.08 -5.95
N ALA A 25 1.24 -2.49 -5.57
CA ALA A 25 1.66 -3.89 -5.63
C ALA A 25 2.54 -4.25 -4.43
N VAL A 26 2.46 -5.51 -4.02
CA VAL A 26 3.28 -6.10 -2.96
C VAL A 26 4.09 -7.23 -3.56
N TYR A 27 5.41 -7.15 -3.40
CA TYR A 27 6.35 -8.17 -3.85
C TYR A 27 7.08 -8.79 -2.66
N ALA A 28 7.26 -10.11 -2.70
CA ALA A 28 8.21 -10.80 -1.84
C ALA A 28 9.60 -10.69 -2.46
N LEU A 29 10.53 -10.10 -1.70
CA LEU A 29 11.95 -10.07 -2.00
C LEU A 29 12.65 -11.23 -1.24
N GLU A 30 13.96 -11.15 -1.10
CA GLU A 30 14.75 -12.10 -0.32
C GLU A 30 14.73 -11.81 1.19
N ASN A 31 15.11 -12.80 2.00
CA ASN A 31 15.34 -12.66 3.44
C ASN A 31 14.15 -12.06 4.21
N ASP A 32 12.93 -12.53 3.93
CA ASP A 32 11.68 -12.08 4.58
C ASP A 32 11.45 -10.56 4.49
N THR A 33 11.93 -9.99 3.38
CA THR A 33 11.72 -8.58 3.03
C THR A 33 10.65 -8.47 1.94
N TYR A 34 9.82 -7.45 2.05
CA TYR A 34 8.70 -7.21 1.14
C TYR A 34 8.77 -5.77 0.63
N ALA A 35 8.44 -5.56 -0.63
CA ALA A 35 8.30 -4.23 -1.21
C ALA A 35 6.82 -3.88 -1.36
N LEU A 36 6.40 -2.78 -0.74
CA LEU A 36 5.14 -2.11 -1.07
C LEU A 36 5.45 -1.02 -2.10
N VAL A 37 4.90 -1.18 -3.30
CA VAL A 37 5.19 -0.35 -4.46
C VAL A 37 3.92 0.41 -4.85
N LEU A 38 4.04 1.72 -5.01
CA LEU A 38 3.07 2.57 -5.68
C LEU A 38 3.34 2.50 -7.18
N ARG A 39 2.39 1.93 -7.93
CA ARG A 39 2.42 1.89 -9.39
C ARG A 39 1.32 2.80 -9.90
N HIS A 40 1.68 3.98 -10.40
CA HIS A 40 0.72 4.85 -11.06
C HIS A 40 1.15 5.06 -12.51
N ARG A 41 0.19 5.01 -13.43
CA ARG A 41 0.48 5.19 -14.85
C ARG A 41 1.05 6.59 -15.08
N GLY A 42 2.25 6.66 -15.66
CA GLY A 42 2.92 7.93 -15.96
C GLY A 42 3.76 8.50 -14.82
N MET A 43 3.94 7.78 -13.72
CA MET A 43 4.89 8.14 -12.66
C MET A 43 5.94 7.05 -12.43
N PRO A 44 7.16 7.44 -12.00
CA PRO A 44 8.16 6.49 -11.53
C PRO A 44 7.60 5.62 -10.40
N TRP A 45 8.03 4.36 -10.35
CA TRP A 45 7.61 3.46 -9.29
C TRP A 45 8.27 3.87 -7.99
N GLN A 46 7.47 4.10 -6.96
CA GLN A 46 7.96 4.50 -5.64
C GLN A 46 7.58 3.44 -4.63
N GLY A 47 8.35 3.30 -3.54
CA GLY A 47 7.92 2.39 -2.50
C GLY A 47 8.84 2.28 -1.31
N VAL A 48 8.52 1.30 -0.48
CA VAL A 48 9.20 1.06 0.78
C VAL A 48 9.41 -0.43 1.00
N THR A 49 10.59 -0.78 1.55
CA THR A 49 10.85 -2.14 2.01
C THR A 49 10.45 -2.32 3.47
N LEU A 50 9.75 -3.42 3.72
CA LEU A 50 9.21 -3.81 5.01
C LEU A 50 9.71 -5.22 5.34
N SER A 51 9.89 -5.53 6.63
CA SER A 51 9.95 -6.92 7.08
C SER A 51 8.55 -7.56 7.03
N GLY A 52 8.46 -8.88 7.19
CA GLY A 52 7.17 -9.57 7.33
C GLY A 52 6.26 -8.94 8.38
N ASP A 53 6.76 -8.69 9.60
CA ASP A 53 6.04 -7.99 10.66
C ASP A 53 5.60 -6.57 10.24
N GLY A 54 6.41 -5.88 9.44
CA GLY A 54 6.09 -4.57 8.90
C GLY A 54 4.86 -4.59 8.00
N VAL A 55 4.69 -5.65 7.19
CA VAL A 55 3.52 -5.84 6.32
C VAL A 55 2.25 -5.98 7.16
N PHE A 56 2.26 -6.81 8.20
CA PHE A 56 1.10 -6.99 9.07
C PHE A 56 0.68 -5.70 9.77
N ARG A 57 1.66 -4.93 10.27
CA ARG A 57 1.39 -3.62 10.91
C ARG A 57 0.83 -2.60 9.91
N ALA A 58 1.36 -2.54 8.69
CA ALA A 58 0.84 -1.67 7.65
C ALA A 58 -0.62 -2.02 7.29
N ALA A 59 -0.93 -3.32 7.16
CA ALA A 59 -2.29 -3.78 6.90
C ALA A 59 -3.27 -3.41 8.02
N GLU A 60 -2.84 -3.49 9.29
CA GLU A 60 -3.64 -3.06 10.44
C GLU A 60 -3.94 -1.55 10.38
N LEU A 61 -2.92 -0.73 10.08
CA LEU A 61 -3.09 0.72 9.94
C LEU A 61 -4.04 1.09 8.80
N LEU A 62 -3.89 0.46 7.64
CA LEU A 62 -4.79 0.65 6.50
C LEU A 62 -6.23 0.27 6.87
N THR A 63 -6.43 -0.85 7.57
CA THR A 63 -7.76 -1.26 8.04
C THR A 63 -8.39 -0.21 8.96
N LYS A 64 -7.62 0.35 9.90
CA LYS A 64 -8.09 1.41 10.80
C LYS A 64 -8.45 2.69 10.02
N ALA A 65 -7.60 3.09 9.07
CA ALA A 65 -7.83 4.25 8.21
C ALA A 65 -9.11 4.08 7.38
N SER A 66 -9.27 2.93 6.70
CA SER A 66 -10.45 2.62 5.89
C SER A 66 -11.75 2.64 6.69
N ARG A 67 -11.74 2.11 7.93
CA ARG A 67 -12.90 2.19 8.84
C ARG A 67 -13.24 3.64 9.20
N SER A 68 -12.24 4.49 9.42
CA SER A 68 -12.47 5.91 9.69
C SER A 68 -13.09 6.60 8.48
N LEU A 69 -12.51 6.41 7.30
CA LEU A 69 -13.01 6.97 6.04
C LEU A 69 -14.45 6.54 5.75
N TYR A 70 -14.77 5.26 5.97
CA TYR A 70 -16.14 4.77 5.82
C TYR A 70 -17.12 5.50 6.73
N ARG A 71 -16.78 5.68 8.02
CA ARG A 71 -17.64 6.41 8.97
C ARG A 71 -17.84 7.87 8.55
N ASP A 72 -16.79 8.52 8.06
CA ASP A 72 -16.86 9.91 7.61
C ASP A 72 -17.72 10.07 6.35
N VAL A 73 -17.64 9.11 5.42
CA VAL A 73 -18.52 9.10 4.24
C VAL A 73 -19.96 8.81 4.65
N ALA A 74 -20.19 7.83 5.51
CA ALA A 74 -21.52 7.47 5.99
C ALA A 74 -22.20 8.62 6.74
N SER A 75 -21.46 9.37 7.57
CA SER A 75 -21.99 10.51 8.31
C SER A 75 -22.42 11.67 7.39
N ARG A 76 -21.70 11.89 6.27
CA ARG A 76 -22.07 12.89 5.25
C ARG A 76 -23.30 12.49 4.44
N LEU A 77 -23.52 11.20 4.25
CA LEU A 77 -24.68 10.67 3.51
C LEU A 77 -25.93 10.49 4.40
N SER A 78 -25.77 10.57 5.72
CA SER A 78 -26.87 10.41 6.67
C SER A 78 -27.92 11.54 6.52
N PRO A 79 -29.23 11.24 6.55
CA PRO A 79 -30.30 12.22 6.36
C PRO A 79 -30.25 13.42 7.32
N GLU A 80 -29.63 13.27 8.49
CA GLU A 80 -29.51 14.31 9.52
C GLU A 80 -28.63 15.50 9.09
N ASN A 81 -27.71 15.31 8.13
CA ASN A 81 -26.82 16.36 7.61
C ASN A 81 -27.35 17.06 6.34
N LYS A 82 -28.57 16.73 5.87
CA LYS A 82 -29.22 17.37 4.70
C LYS A 82 -30.16 18.53 5.06
N ARG A 83 -30.10 19.05 6.29
CA ARG A 83 -30.90 20.21 6.74
C ARG A 83 -30.09 21.49 6.69
#